data_AF-A0A974NLJ6-F1
#
_entry.id   AF-A0A974NLJ6-F1
#
_cell.length_a   1.000
_cell.length_b   1.000
_cell.length_c   1.000
_cell.angle_alpha   90.00
_cell.angle_beta   90.00
_cell.angle_gamma   90.00
#
_symmetry.space_group_name_H-M   'P 1'
#
loop_
_entity.id
_entity.type
_entity.pdbx_description
1 polymer ?
#
loop_
_entity_poly.entity_id
_entity_poly.type
_entity_poly.pdbx_seq_one_letter_code
_entity_poly.pdbx_strand_id
1 'polypeptide(L)'
;MSTLSAYKTAEREGYRRNLRAGLWMDGSFDWYREEDNVSENQGEIRSFSQSYSKKEISFIKFTINNRSNAIITPKIVCHYENAQERQAVAFYSPHEQAILHVGQQSIALLGGVVRGRGISQYCIQGKGSLYQHGCFKSLKEGLLLYSPLARGEVTSVFSLETEIMPQECIEAIAWVIHSATKEEAKILHTELLSQADSLAI
;
A
#
# COMPACT_ATOMS: atom_id res chain seq x y z
N MET A 1 -28.81 -43.91 19.93
CA MET A 1 -28.30 -43.61 18.58
C MET A 1 -29.00 -42.36 18.09
N SER A 2 -28.41 -41.29 17.57
CA SER A 2 -27.04 -40.81 17.44
C SER A 2 -27.16 -39.29 17.31
N THR A 3 -26.20 -38.58 17.88
CA THR A 3 -26.01 -37.12 17.91
C THR A 3 -25.90 -36.50 16.51
N LEU A 4 -26.71 -35.49 16.19
CA LEU A 4 -26.44 -34.56 15.09
C LEU A 4 -25.60 -33.39 15.61
N SER A 5 -24.30 -33.67 15.51
CA SER A 5 -23.12 -32.82 15.65
C SER A 5 -23.36 -31.35 15.34
N ALA A 6 -23.10 -30.54 16.36
CA ALA A 6 -22.63 -29.17 16.23
C ALA A 6 -21.35 -29.16 15.39
N TYR A 7 -21.43 -28.79 14.12
CA TYR A 7 -20.34 -28.22 13.29
C TYR A 7 -20.94 -27.82 11.94
N LYS A 8 -21.65 -26.70 11.89
CA LYS A 8 -21.56 -25.83 10.72
C LYS A 8 -20.63 -24.70 11.11
N THR A 9 -19.35 -25.01 10.97
CA THR A 9 -18.24 -24.08 11.01
C THR A 9 -18.65 -22.84 10.25
N ALA A 10 -18.73 -21.70 10.95
CA ALA A 10 -18.68 -20.41 10.32
C ALA A 10 -17.48 -20.44 9.36
N GLU A 11 -17.75 -20.48 8.07
CA GLU A 11 -16.75 -20.18 7.06
C GLU A 11 -16.18 -18.82 7.45
N ARG A 12 -14.98 -18.83 8.03
CA ARG A 12 -14.24 -17.62 8.38
C ARG A 12 -14.11 -16.85 7.08
N GLU A 13 -14.85 -15.75 7.00
CA GLU A 13 -14.71 -14.70 6.01
C GLU A 13 -13.22 -14.55 5.67
N GLY A 14 -12.88 -14.79 4.40
CA GLY A 14 -11.51 -14.67 3.93
C GLY A 14 -10.95 -13.33 4.38
N TYR A 15 -9.68 -13.33 4.82
CA TYR A 15 -8.93 -12.11 5.10
C TYR A 15 -9.15 -11.13 3.95
N ARG A 16 -10.05 -10.15 4.11
CA ARG A 16 -10.16 -9.05 3.17
C ARG A 16 -8.80 -8.37 3.25
N ARG A 17 -8.11 -8.33 2.11
CA ARG A 17 -6.75 -7.83 2.05
C ARG A 17 -6.79 -6.35 2.37
N ASN A 18 -6.21 -6.01 3.50
CA ASN A 18 -6.25 -4.66 4.02
C ASN A 18 -5.34 -3.73 3.23
N LEU A 19 -4.36 -4.25 2.49
CA LEU A 19 -3.45 -3.50 1.61
C LEU A 19 -3.68 -3.90 0.15
N ARG A 20 -3.86 -2.92 -0.72
CA ARG A 20 -3.91 -3.06 -2.18
C ARG A 20 -3.13 -1.94 -2.85
N ALA A 21 -2.81 -2.09 -4.12
CA ALA A 21 -2.13 -1.04 -4.85
C ALA A 21 -2.50 -1.02 -6.34
N GLY A 22 -2.26 0.12 -6.96
CA GLY A 22 -2.52 0.40 -8.37
C GLY A 22 -1.41 1.26 -8.96
N LEU A 23 -1.47 1.47 -10.27
CA LEU A 23 -0.52 2.31 -11.00
C LEU A 23 -1.23 3.52 -11.56
N TRP A 24 -0.69 4.69 -11.25
CA TRP A 24 -1.04 5.92 -11.95
C TRP A 24 0.06 6.24 -12.98
N MET A 25 -0.37 6.63 -14.17
CA MET A 25 0.50 7.04 -15.26
C MET A 25 -0.25 7.92 -16.27
N ASP A 26 0.37 9.02 -16.69
CA ASP A 26 -0.10 9.91 -17.76
C ASP A 26 -1.58 10.32 -17.66
N GLY A 27 -2.05 10.54 -16.43
CA GLY A 27 -3.42 10.98 -16.14
C GLY A 27 -4.46 9.86 -16.02
N SER A 28 -4.02 8.60 -16.12
CA SER A 28 -4.81 7.38 -15.92
C SER A 28 -4.41 6.66 -14.63
N PHE A 29 -5.34 5.94 -14.01
CA PHE A 29 -5.08 5.15 -12.81
C PHE A 29 -5.93 3.89 -12.79
N ASP A 30 -5.28 2.76 -12.53
CA ASP A 30 -5.94 1.47 -12.41
C ASP A 30 -5.44 0.70 -11.18
N TRP A 31 -6.38 0.05 -10.48
CA TRP A 31 -6.06 -0.86 -9.38
C TRP A 31 -5.65 -2.21 -9.94
N TYR A 32 -4.53 -2.76 -9.48
CA TYR A 32 -4.18 -4.14 -9.84
C TYR A 32 -5.04 -5.13 -9.05
N ARG A 33 -5.55 -6.15 -9.74
CA ARG A 33 -6.10 -7.33 -9.09
C ARG A 33 -4.93 -8.27 -8.80
N GLU A 34 -5.10 -9.16 -7.83
CA GLU A 34 -4.03 -10.13 -7.59
C GLU A 34 -3.97 -11.17 -8.71
N GLU A 35 -2.75 -11.64 -8.99
CA GLU A 35 -2.41 -12.54 -10.11
C GLU A 35 -2.40 -11.85 -11.49
N ASP A 36 -2.61 -10.54 -11.53
CA ASP A 36 -2.54 -9.77 -12.76
C ASP A 36 -1.09 -9.63 -13.26
N ASN A 37 -0.78 -10.34 -14.35
CA ASN A 37 0.23 -9.94 -15.31
C ASN A 37 -0.37 -8.84 -16.21
N VAL A 38 -0.60 -7.64 -15.68
CA VAL A 38 -1.21 -6.57 -16.47
C VAL A 38 -0.14 -5.85 -17.27
N SER A 39 -0.22 -6.00 -18.59
CA SER A 39 0.39 -5.10 -19.56
C SER A 39 -0.55 -3.93 -19.78
N GLU A 40 -0.29 -2.79 -19.16
CA GLU A 40 -1.06 -1.57 -19.44
C GLU A 40 -0.31 -0.65 -20.40
N ASN A 41 -1.06 -0.20 -21.42
CA ASN A 41 -0.69 0.57 -22.58
C ASN A 41 0.34 -0.08 -23.53
N GLN A 42 -0.20 -0.83 -24.50
CA GLN A 42 0.44 -1.14 -25.78
C GLN A 42 1.80 -1.88 -25.71
N GLY A 43 2.05 -2.62 -24.63
CA GLY A 43 3.24 -3.49 -24.51
C GLY A 43 4.54 -2.76 -24.18
N GLU A 44 4.50 -1.43 -24.06
CA GLU A 44 5.65 -0.60 -23.70
C GLU A 44 5.92 -0.59 -22.20
N ILE A 45 4.93 -0.87 -21.36
CA ILE A 45 5.12 -0.97 -19.92
C ILE A 45 4.52 -2.28 -19.44
N ARG A 46 5.31 -3.02 -18.66
CA ARG A 46 4.84 -4.25 -18.00
C ARG A 46 5.00 -4.11 -16.52
N SER A 47 3.89 -4.27 -15.83
CA SER A 47 3.79 -4.21 -14.38
C SER A 47 3.37 -5.56 -13.85
N PHE A 48 4.04 -6.01 -12.79
CA PHE A 48 3.69 -7.21 -12.08
C PHE A 48 3.53 -6.88 -10.59
N SER A 49 2.43 -7.34 -10.00
CA SER A 49 2.10 -7.13 -8.60
C SER A 49 2.03 -8.48 -7.89
N GLN A 50 2.80 -8.63 -6.81
CA GLN A 50 2.75 -9.82 -5.97
C GLN A 50 2.53 -9.45 -4.51
N SER A 51 1.42 -9.92 -3.96
CA SER A 51 1.10 -9.78 -2.55
C SER A 51 1.64 -10.96 -1.75
N TYR A 52 2.14 -10.67 -0.56
CA TYR A 52 2.59 -11.65 0.40
C TYR A 52 2.11 -11.25 1.79
N SER A 53 1.64 -12.23 2.56
CA SER A 53 1.30 -12.03 3.97
C SER A 53 1.96 -13.10 4.81
N LYS A 54 2.73 -12.69 5.81
CA LYS A 54 3.38 -13.59 6.76
C LYS A 54 3.30 -12.97 8.16
N LYS A 55 2.56 -13.63 9.06
CA LYS A 55 2.36 -13.20 10.46
C LYS A 55 1.89 -11.74 10.56
N GLU A 56 2.72 -10.87 11.16
CA GLU A 56 2.48 -9.46 11.41
C GLU A 56 2.61 -8.58 10.15
N ILE A 57 3.15 -9.09 9.04
CA ILE A 57 3.51 -8.27 7.88
C ILE A 57 2.71 -8.70 6.66
N SER A 58 2.08 -7.73 6.00
CA SER A 58 1.58 -7.87 4.64
C SER A 58 2.30 -6.89 3.73
N PHE A 59 2.80 -7.35 2.59
CA PHE A 59 3.49 -6.50 1.64
C PHE A 59 3.09 -6.81 0.20
N ILE A 60 3.27 -5.83 -0.67
CA ILE A 60 3.08 -5.96 -2.11
C ILE A 60 4.39 -5.53 -2.77
N LYS A 61 4.90 -6.39 -3.65
CA LYS A 61 6.04 -6.11 -4.51
C LYS A 61 5.53 -5.76 -5.91
N PHE A 62 5.97 -4.62 -6.42
CA PHE A 62 5.70 -4.11 -7.76
C PHE A 62 6.96 -4.14 -8.59
N THR A 63 6.94 -4.86 -9.70
CA THR A 63 7.99 -4.81 -10.71
C THR A 63 7.46 -4.05 -11.92
N ILE A 64 8.12 -2.95 -12.29
CA ILE A 64 7.76 -2.13 -13.45
C ILE A 64 8.89 -2.17 -14.45
N ASN A 65 8.60 -2.62 -15.67
CA ASN A 65 9.53 -2.68 -16.78
C ASN A 65 9.11 -1.66 -17.84
N ASN A 66 9.94 -0.65 -18.05
CA ASN A 66 9.80 0.33 -19.12
C ASN A 66 10.45 -0.22 -20.40
N ARG A 67 9.65 -0.72 -21.32
CA ARG A 67 10.06 -1.19 -22.65
C ARG A 67 9.95 -0.12 -23.72
N SER A 68 9.58 1.11 -23.37
CA SER A 68 9.56 2.25 -24.27
C SER A 68 10.98 2.82 -24.50
N ASN A 69 11.07 3.79 -25.42
CA ASN A 69 12.28 4.59 -25.63
C ASN A 69 12.25 5.94 -24.89
N ALA A 70 11.27 6.15 -24.02
CA ALA A 70 11.09 7.39 -23.26
C ALA A 70 11.31 7.17 -21.76
N ILE A 71 11.64 8.24 -21.03
CA ILE A 71 11.60 8.24 -19.58
C ILE A 71 10.13 8.28 -19.15
N ILE A 72 9.75 7.43 -18.19
CA ILE A 72 8.41 7.40 -17.61
C ILE A 72 8.45 7.76 -16.13
N THR A 73 7.34 8.26 -15.59
CA THR A 73 7.23 8.70 -14.18
C THR A 73 6.01 8.09 -13.47
N PRO A 74 5.97 6.75 -13.33
CA PRO A 74 4.86 6.08 -12.66
C PRO A 74 4.73 6.48 -11.20
N LYS A 75 3.48 6.42 -10.70
CA LYS A 75 3.18 6.49 -9.27
C LYS A 75 2.48 5.21 -8.86
N ILE A 76 3.10 4.44 -7.98
CA ILE A 76 2.47 3.27 -7.37
C ILE A 76 1.64 3.77 -6.21
N VAL A 77 0.32 3.66 -6.31
CA VAL A 77 -0.61 4.17 -5.30
C VAL A 77 -1.09 2.99 -4.46
N CYS A 78 -0.76 3.02 -3.17
CA CYS A 78 -1.14 2.02 -2.19
C CYS A 78 -2.34 2.51 -1.38
N HIS A 79 -3.27 1.61 -1.07
CA HIS A 79 -4.44 1.88 -0.25
C HIS A 79 -4.52 0.84 0.86
N TYR A 80 -4.69 1.34 2.08
CA TYR A 80 -4.90 0.54 3.27
C TYR A 80 -6.14 0.92 4.05
N GLU A 81 -6.87 -0.07 4.52
CA GLU A 81 -8.00 0.07 5.44
C GLU A 81 -7.98 -1.08 6.47
N ASN A 82 -8.20 -0.75 7.74
CA ASN A 82 -8.48 -1.76 8.76
C ASN A 82 -9.96 -1.75 9.12
N ALA A 83 -10.76 -2.60 8.47
CA ALA A 83 -12.20 -2.64 8.69
C ALA A 83 -12.61 -3.03 10.13
N GLN A 84 -11.70 -3.61 10.92
CA GLN A 84 -11.96 -4.03 12.30
C GLN A 84 -11.71 -2.90 13.31
N GLU A 85 -10.90 -1.90 12.96
CA GLU A 85 -10.55 -0.81 13.86
C GLU A 85 -11.40 0.42 13.56
N ARG A 86 -12.27 0.77 14.51
CA ARG A 86 -13.24 1.87 14.37
C ARG A 86 -12.84 3.14 15.10
N GLN A 87 -11.81 3.08 15.93
CA GLN A 87 -11.36 4.19 16.78
C GLN A 87 -9.84 4.32 16.71
N ALA A 88 -9.28 4.35 15.50
CA ALA A 88 -7.88 4.66 15.30
C ALA A 88 -7.63 6.17 15.17
N VAL A 89 -6.42 6.59 15.52
CA VAL A 89 -5.83 7.83 15.03
C VAL A 89 -4.78 7.45 13.99
N ALA A 90 -4.95 7.90 12.75
CA ALA A 90 -4.00 7.67 11.69
C ALA A 90 -3.24 8.95 11.34
N PHE A 91 -1.92 8.90 11.27
CA PHE A 91 -1.08 10.05 10.93
C PHE A 91 0.19 9.66 10.21
N TYR A 92 0.73 10.57 9.39
CA TYR A 92 2.08 10.44 8.87
C TYR A 92 3.09 10.86 9.94
N SER A 93 4.08 10.01 10.19
CA SER A 93 5.13 10.26 11.17
C SER A 93 6.45 10.59 10.45
N PRO A 94 6.93 11.84 10.48
CA PRO A 94 8.13 12.24 9.75
C PRO A 94 9.41 11.52 10.20
N HIS A 95 9.51 11.19 11.49
CA HIS A 95 10.68 10.50 12.05
C HIS A 95 10.80 9.06 11.51
N GLU A 96 9.68 8.35 11.40
CA GLU A 96 9.60 7.00 10.85
C GLU A 96 9.42 7.00 9.33
N GLN A 97 9.17 8.16 8.71
CA GLN A 97 8.82 8.30 7.29
C GLN A 97 7.68 7.35 6.83
N ALA A 98 6.75 7.08 7.75
CA ALA A 98 5.72 6.05 7.63
C ALA A 98 4.36 6.58 8.12
N ILE A 99 3.28 5.93 7.70
CA ILE A 99 1.93 6.20 8.24
C ILE A 99 1.68 5.24 9.40
N LEU A 100 1.20 5.76 10.52
CA LEU A 100 0.81 4.98 11.69
C LEU A 100 -0.69 5.06 11.87
N HIS A 101 -1.35 3.92 12.05
CA HIS A 101 -2.70 3.80 12.60
C HIS A 101 -2.55 3.32 14.04
N VAL A 102 -3.02 4.14 14.97
CA VAL A 102 -2.96 3.86 16.41
C VAL A 102 -4.37 3.62 16.92
N GLY A 103 -4.73 2.35 17.10
CA GLY A 103 -5.96 1.90 17.74
C GLY A 103 -5.80 1.76 19.26
N GLN A 104 -6.83 1.22 19.92
CA GLN A 104 -6.80 1.04 21.37
C GLN A 104 -5.81 -0.04 21.83
N GLN A 105 -5.67 -1.11 21.03
CA GLN A 105 -4.80 -2.26 21.31
C GLN A 105 -4.07 -2.74 20.05
N SER A 106 -4.03 -1.90 19.01
CA SER A 106 -3.44 -2.26 17.73
C SER A 106 -2.65 -1.11 17.14
N ILE A 107 -1.53 -1.44 16.52
CA ILE A 107 -0.73 -0.54 15.69
C ILE A 107 -0.71 -1.13 14.28
N ALA A 108 -0.95 -0.29 13.28
CA ALA A 108 -0.57 -0.59 11.90
C ALA A 108 0.45 0.45 11.43
N LEU A 109 1.63 0.00 10.99
CA LEU A 109 2.65 0.85 10.37
C LEU A 109 2.69 0.56 8.88
N LEU A 110 2.42 1.57 8.07
CA LEU A 110 2.43 1.50 6.63
C LEU A 110 3.67 2.20 6.10
N GLY A 111 4.39 1.53 5.23
CA GLY A 111 5.59 2.06 4.59
C GLY A 111 5.78 1.48 3.20
N GLY A 112 6.84 1.92 2.56
CA GLY A 112 7.24 1.39 1.28
C GLY A 112 8.51 2.07 0.78
N VAL A 113 9.10 1.51 -0.25
CA VAL A 113 10.34 1.99 -0.84
C VAL A 113 10.40 1.69 -2.33
N VAL A 114 10.95 2.64 -3.09
CA VAL A 114 11.34 2.47 -4.49
C VAL A 114 12.66 3.22 -4.70
N ARG A 115 13.70 2.51 -5.16
CA ARG A 115 15.07 3.06 -5.28
C ARG A 115 15.54 3.84 -4.04
N GLY A 116 15.38 3.25 -2.86
CA GLY A 116 15.77 3.88 -1.58
C GLY A 116 14.92 5.09 -1.17
N ARG A 117 13.88 5.46 -1.93
CA ARG A 117 12.95 6.55 -1.58
C ARG A 117 11.66 6.00 -1.01
N GLY A 118 11.22 6.56 0.11
CA GLY A 118 9.98 6.21 0.78
C GLY A 118 8.72 6.85 0.19
N ILE A 119 7.72 7.02 1.04
CA ILE A 119 6.43 7.63 0.69
C ILE A 119 6.63 9.04 0.12
N SER A 120 6.08 9.29 -1.07
CA SER A 120 6.16 10.60 -1.76
C SER A 120 4.92 11.47 -1.53
N GLN A 121 3.73 10.88 -1.59
CA GLN A 121 2.47 11.55 -1.25
C GLN A 121 1.64 10.67 -0.31
N TYR A 122 0.77 11.30 0.48
CA TYR A 122 -0.14 10.58 1.37
C TYR A 122 -1.45 11.35 1.60
N CYS A 123 -2.52 10.58 1.78
CA CYS A 123 -3.86 11.03 2.08
C CYS A 123 -4.48 10.08 3.11
N ILE A 124 -4.73 10.59 4.31
CA ILE A 124 -5.37 9.86 5.39
C ILE A 124 -6.79 10.38 5.55
N GLN A 125 -7.78 9.49 5.46
CA GLN A 125 -9.19 9.85 5.43
C GLN A 125 -9.96 9.12 6.54
N GLY A 126 -10.92 9.81 7.16
CA GLY A 126 -11.90 9.19 8.05
C GLY A 126 -13.14 8.75 7.26
N LYS A 127 -13.87 7.75 7.73
CA LYS A 127 -15.14 7.34 7.16
C LYS A 127 -16.13 8.50 7.13
N GLY A 128 -16.76 8.71 5.98
CA GLY A 128 -17.65 9.85 5.73
C GLY A 128 -16.97 11.09 5.13
N SER A 129 -15.62 11.14 5.10
CA SER A 129 -14.87 12.19 4.39
C SER A 129 -14.71 11.92 2.89
N LEU A 130 -15.68 11.22 2.27
CA LEU A 130 -15.67 10.91 0.84
C LEU A 130 -15.72 12.22 0.03
N TYR A 131 -14.54 12.76 -0.29
CA TYR A 131 -14.39 13.83 -1.26
C TYR A 131 -14.93 13.32 -2.60
N GLN A 132 -15.57 14.22 -3.37
CA GLN A 132 -16.28 13.90 -4.61
C GLN A 132 -15.43 13.18 -5.69
N HIS A 133 -14.10 13.14 -5.52
CA HIS A 133 -13.13 12.53 -6.43
C HIS A 133 -12.26 11.42 -5.80
N GLY A 134 -12.62 10.91 -4.61
CA GLY A 134 -11.83 9.90 -3.92
C GLY A 134 -10.57 10.45 -3.24
N CYS A 135 -9.41 9.80 -3.41
CA CYS A 135 -8.14 10.21 -2.80
C CYS A 135 -7.32 11.20 -3.63
N PHE A 136 -7.62 11.33 -4.94
CA PHE A 136 -6.90 12.24 -5.83
C PHE A 136 -7.46 13.66 -5.73
N LYS A 137 -6.55 14.62 -5.51
CA LYS A 137 -6.81 16.04 -5.75
C LYS A 137 -6.91 16.33 -7.24
N SER A 138 -6.05 15.67 -8.02
CA SER A 138 -5.97 15.79 -9.48
C SER A 138 -5.59 14.42 -10.05
N LEU A 139 -6.56 13.72 -10.63
CA LEU A 139 -6.29 12.45 -11.32
C LEU A 139 -5.41 12.69 -12.56
N LYS A 140 -5.61 13.81 -13.27
CA LYS A 140 -4.79 14.16 -14.45
C LYS A 140 -3.30 14.29 -14.12
N GLU A 141 -2.96 14.74 -12.93
CA GLU A 141 -1.57 14.96 -12.49
C GLU A 141 -1.08 13.90 -11.49
N GLY A 142 -1.94 12.95 -11.10
CA GLY A 142 -1.62 11.94 -10.10
C GLY A 142 -1.31 12.53 -8.73
N LEU A 143 -1.99 13.62 -8.37
CA LEU A 143 -1.81 14.28 -7.08
C LEU A 143 -2.85 13.77 -6.10
N LEU A 144 -2.40 13.25 -4.96
CA LEU A 144 -3.25 12.91 -3.83
C LEU A 144 -3.68 14.17 -3.08
N LEU A 145 -4.84 14.12 -2.44
CA LEU A 145 -5.24 15.13 -1.47
C LEU A 145 -4.29 15.07 -0.26
N TYR A 146 -3.69 16.20 0.10
CA TYR A 146 -2.87 16.25 1.29
C TYR A 146 -3.73 16.21 2.54
N SER A 147 -3.65 15.08 3.27
CA SER A 147 -4.35 14.90 4.55
C SER A 147 -3.46 14.08 5.49
N PRO A 148 -2.72 14.72 6.41
CA PRO A 148 -1.70 14.07 7.23
C PRO A 148 -2.24 13.36 8.47
N LEU A 149 -3.53 13.52 8.80
CA LEU A 149 -4.11 13.07 10.06
C LEU A 149 -5.61 12.81 9.89
N ALA A 150 -6.10 11.69 10.43
CA ALA A 150 -7.53 11.44 10.62
C ALA A 150 -7.78 10.62 11.90
N ARG A 151 -9.04 10.57 12.33
CA ARG A 151 -9.49 9.76 13.48
C ARG A 151 -10.77 9.00 13.15
N GLY A 152 -10.95 7.84 13.78
CA GLY A 152 -12.15 7.00 13.72
C GLY A 152 -11.89 5.74 12.90
N GLU A 153 -12.85 5.40 12.06
CA GLU A 153 -12.68 4.44 10.97
C GLU A 153 -11.85 5.12 9.88
N VAL A 154 -10.60 4.71 9.69
CA VAL A 154 -9.63 5.43 8.85
C VAL A 154 -9.12 4.59 7.69
N THR A 155 -8.91 5.26 6.56
CA THR A 155 -8.21 4.72 5.39
C THR A 155 -6.97 5.55 5.13
N SER A 156 -5.96 4.93 4.53
CA SER A 156 -4.73 5.63 4.14
C SER A 156 -4.35 5.26 2.72
N VAL A 157 -4.10 6.30 1.94
CA VAL A 157 -3.59 6.18 0.58
C VAL A 157 -2.22 6.86 0.55
N PHE A 158 -1.24 6.22 -0.09
CA PHE A 158 0.08 6.80 -0.27
C PHE A 158 0.67 6.41 -1.62
N SER A 159 1.67 7.15 -2.08
CA SER A 159 2.38 6.86 -3.33
C SER A 159 3.87 6.57 -3.12
N LEU A 160 4.40 5.67 -3.93
CA LEU A 160 5.83 5.51 -4.21
C LEU A 160 6.09 5.97 -5.64
N GLU A 161 7.08 6.84 -5.83
CA GLU A 161 7.28 7.54 -7.10
C GLU A 161 8.75 7.48 -7.52
N THR A 162 8.97 7.19 -8.80
CA THR A 162 10.30 7.24 -9.39
C THR A 162 10.22 7.49 -10.88
N GLU A 163 11.28 8.10 -11.43
CA GLU A 163 11.53 8.07 -12.86
C GLU A 163 12.12 6.70 -13.24
N ILE A 164 11.75 6.18 -14.40
CA ILE A 164 12.27 4.94 -14.96
C ILE A 164 12.81 5.23 -16.36
N MET A 165 14.07 4.92 -16.58
CA MET A 165 14.78 5.14 -17.85
C MET A 165 14.26 4.18 -18.93
N PRO A 166 14.49 4.48 -20.22
CA PRO A 166 14.21 3.54 -21.30
C PRO A 166 14.86 2.18 -21.06
N GLN A 167 14.11 1.10 -21.34
CA GLN A 167 14.55 -0.30 -21.19
C GLN A 167 14.89 -0.72 -19.75
N GLU A 168 14.53 0.07 -18.76
CA GLU A 168 14.86 -0.18 -17.37
C GLU A 168 13.74 -0.96 -16.64
N CYS A 169 14.14 -1.80 -15.69
CA CYS A 169 13.25 -2.50 -14.79
C CYS A 169 13.52 -2.07 -13.35
N ILE A 170 12.48 -1.72 -12.61
CA ILE A 170 12.58 -1.36 -11.19
C ILE A 170 11.68 -2.23 -10.34
N GLU A 171 12.01 -2.27 -9.05
CA GLU A 171 11.18 -2.86 -8.02
C GLU A 171 10.79 -1.80 -6.99
N ALA A 172 9.54 -1.88 -6.56
CA ALA A 172 9.00 -1.13 -5.45
C ALA A 172 8.31 -2.09 -4.49
N ILE A 173 8.42 -1.83 -3.20
CA ILE A 173 7.82 -2.66 -2.16
C ILE A 173 7.03 -1.76 -1.24
N ALA A 174 5.78 -2.11 -0.97
CA ALA A 174 4.93 -1.45 0.01
C ALA A 174 4.48 -2.46 1.05
N TRP A 175 4.38 -2.06 2.31
CA TRP A 175 4.02 -2.94 3.41
C TRP A 175 3.10 -2.29 4.42
N VAL A 176 2.40 -3.16 5.15
CA VAL A 176 1.77 -2.86 6.43
C VAL A 176 2.25 -3.87 7.47
N ILE A 177 2.61 -3.35 8.64
CA ILE A 177 3.04 -4.11 9.81
C ILE A 177 1.98 -3.95 10.88
N HIS A 178 1.36 -5.04 11.30
CA HIS A 178 0.40 -5.10 12.39
C HIS A 178 1.10 -5.57 13.67
N SER A 179 1.07 -4.75 14.73
CA SER A 179 1.69 -5.09 16.01
C SER A 179 0.83 -4.64 17.19
N ALA A 180 1.18 -5.12 18.39
CA ALA A 180 0.57 -4.64 19.62
C ALA A 180 1.19 -3.31 20.09
N THR A 181 2.48 -3.09 19.79
CA THR A 181 3.22 -1.91 20.23
C THR A 181 3.87 -1.15 19.08
N LYS A 182 4.09 0.16 19.26
CA LYS A 182 4.75 1.00 18.28
C LYS A 182 6.21 0.57 18.08
N GLU A 183 6.85 0.15 19.17
CA GLU A 183 8.25 -0.26 19.22
C GLU A 183 8.50 -1.50 18.36
N GLU A 184 7.65 -2.53 18.48
CA GLU A 184 7.74 -3.73 17.63
C GLU A 184 7.57 -3.38 16.14
N ALA A 185 6.59 -2.55 15.80
CA ALA A 185 6.38 -2.11 14.41
C ALA A 185 7.60 -1.36 13.86
N LYS A 186 8.25 -0.52 14.67
CA LYS A 186 9.46 0.22 14.26
C LYS A 186 10.66 -0.70 13.99
N ILE A 187 10.86 -1.72 14.82
CA ILE A 187 11.95 -2.68 14.64
C ILE A 187 11.77 -3.39 13.29
N LEU A 188 10.58 -3.96 13.05
CA LEU A 188 10.26 -4.63 11.78
C LEU A 188 10.35 -3.68 10.59
N HIS A 189 9.92 -2.42 10.75
CA HIS A 189 10.02 -1.42 9.68
C HIS A 189 11.47 -1.13 9.30
N THR A 190 12.35 -1.00 10.28
CA THR A 190 13.79 -0.75 10.06
C THR A 190 14.46 -1.96 9.40
N GLU A 191 14.08 -3.18 9.81
CA GLU A 191 14.55 -4.42 9.17
C GLU A 191 14.12 -4.48 7.69
N LEU A 192 12.87 -4.15 7.37
CA LEU A 192 12.38 -4.12 5.99
C LEU A 192 13.10 -3.08 5.13
N LEU A 193 13.35 -1.87 5.68
CA LEU A 193 14.10 -0.83 4.98
C LEU A 193 15.52 -1.30 4.64
N SER A 194 16.24 -1.87 5.62
CA SER A 194 17.61 -2.35 5.38
C SER A 194 17.68 -3.50 4.38
N GLN A 195 16.70 -4.40 4.36
CA GLN A 195 16.62 -5.47 3.36
C GLN A 195 16.33 -4.93 1.96
N ALA A 196 15.42 -3.95 1.84
CA ALA A 196 15.10 -3.35 0.57
C ALA A 196 16.29 -2.57 -0.03
N ASP A 197 17.10 -1.91 0.82
CA ASP A 197 18.34 -1.27 0.40
C ASP A 197 19.36 -2.29 -0.12
N SER A 198 19.44 -3.47 0.52
CA SER A 198 20.35 -4.55 0.09
C SER A 198 19.95 -5.20 -1.25
N LEU A 199 18.68 -5.08 -1.65
CA LEU A 199 18.17 -5.57 -2.95
C LEU A 199 18.32 -4.54 -4.08
N ALA A 200 18.68 -3.30 -3.74
CA ALA A 200 18.88 -2.20 -4.70
C ALA A 200 20.33 -2.06 -5.20
N ILE A 201 21.20 -3.06 -4.91
CA ILE A 201 22.62 -3.13 -5.30
C ILE A 201 22.82 -4.18 -6.39
#